data_AF-A0A4V5UZK3-F1
#
_entry.id   AF-A0A4V5UZK3-F1
#
_cell.length_a   1.000
_cell.length_b   1.000
_cell.length_c   1.000
_cell.angle_alpha   90.00
_cell.angle_beta   90.00
_cell.angle_gamma   90.00
#
_symmetry.space_group_name_H-M   'P 1'
#
loop_
_entity.id
_entity.type
_entity.pdbx_description
1 polymer ?
#
loop_
_entity_poly.entity_id
_entity_poly.type
_entity_poly.pdbx_seq_one_letter_code
_entity_poly.pdbx_strand_id
1 'polypeptide(L)'
;MRKSRMPGVRPEVLLLSSNQRRRYAEDILSALALPRGAVIQFRYDAEYVAPRLREKIAGQTVMGTRCLIAFVADVETDDPFLVPVRFATVVSAESVADVVLFRLQVEDYPCLDEFPSGAAEIRAAGKRFVDTLIQRNAKHYFPAANQFADLRCHEPAQPEPQSWLGVARRLAQHDEFAKSYFVRVEPPRTPGGKTIKFDASGQLSVSDRQPVKIRVNFFSADYSETPKQLTCATDGTYLRISSDDSYDVALRYDSVEFWLQPAVLSFDALARVTVKLSADRLTTNAGFPVVVRRSRSRLALRLGASGLGAILVALPAVLGSTVALQWRLIPAIAGAVLLALSTVVISRGEK
;
A
#
# COMPACT_ATOMS: atom_id res chain seq x y z
N MET A 1 8.37 2.54 36.25
CA MET A 1 8.51 3.80 35.48
C MET A 1 7.48 3.81 34.34
N ARG A 2 6.43 4.64 34.42
CA ARG A 2 5.51 4.86 33.29
C ARG A 2 6.27 5.68 32.24
N LYS A 3 6.62 5.10 31.09
CA LYS A 3 7.11 5.87 29.94
C LYS A 3 6.04 6.91 29.61
N SER A 4 6.40 8.19 29.70
CA SER A 4 5.59 9.30 29.21
C SER A 4 5.29 9.05 27.73
N ARG A 5 4.06 8.64 27.40
CA ARG A 5 3.61 8.48 26.01
C ARG A 5 3.68 9.86 25.36
N MET A 6 4.45 10.00 24.28
CA MET A 6 4.35 11.20 23.46
C MET A 6 2.91 11.24 22.91
N PRO A 7 2.16 12.33 23.12
CA PRO A 7 0.84 12.45 22.51
C PRO A 7 1.03 12.41 21.00
N GLY A 8 0.60 11.31 20.37
CA GLY A 8 0.57 11.20 18.92
C GLY A 8 -0.26 12.34 18.33
N VAL A 9 0.03 12.71 17.08
CA VAL A 9 -0.72 13.78 16.41
C VAL A 9 -2.18 13.34 16.30
N ARG A 10 -3.08 14.13 16.88
CA ARG A 10 -4.52 13.84 16.86
C ARG A 10 -5.03 13.92 15.41
N PRO A 11 -5.83 12.97 14.92
CA PRO A 11 -6.44 13.07 13.60
C PRO A 11 -7.36 14.29 13.53
N GLU A 12 -7.28 15.03 12.43
CA GLU A 12 -8.12 16.20 12.15
C GLU A 12 -9.36 15.85 11.34
N VAL A 13 -9.32 14.72 10.61
CA VAL A 13 -10.42 14.24 9.78
C VAL A 13 -10.80 12.82 10.19
N LEU A 14 -12.09 12.58 10.35
CA LEU A 14 -12.67 11.25 10.54
C LEU A 14 -13.37 10.84 9.25
N LEU A 15 -13.11 9.62 8.80
CA LEU A 15 -13.77 9.00 7.65
C LEU A 15 -14.38 7.67 8.08
N LEU A 16 -15.69 7.64 8.19
CA LEU A 16 -16.47 6.46 8.55
C LEU A 16 -16.87 5.69 7.29
N SER A 17 -16.69 4.37 7.33
CA SER A 17 -17.29 3.43 6.37
C SER A 17 -18.30 2.56 7.10
N SER A 18 -19.28 1.98 6.39
CA SER A 18 -20.38 1.26 7.03
C SER A 18 -20.72 -0.11 6.44
N ASN A 19 -21.67 -0.81 7.06
CA ASN A 19 -22.28 -2.04 6.56
C ASN A 19 -23.50 -1.78 5.64
N GLN A 20 -23.87 -0.52 5.36
CA GLN A 20 -25.03 -0.20 4.53
C GLN A 20 -24.90 -0.72 3.09
N ARG A 21 -23.67 -0.82 2.58
CA ARG A 21 -23.37 -1.41 1.28
C ARG A 21 -22.16 -2.33 1.44
N ARG A 22 -22.21 -3.49 0.79
CA ARG A 22 -21.10 -4.46 0.75
C ARG A 22 -19.76 -3.81 0.44
N ARG A 23 -19.74 -2.90 -0.56
CA ARG A 23 -18.51 -2.21 -0.98
C ARG A 23 -17.87 -1.38 0.13
N TYR A 24 -18.65 -0.79 1.04
CA TYR A 24 -18.12 0.00 2.15
C TYR A 24 -17.42 -0.89 3.21
N ALA A 25 -17.94 -2.10 3.44
CA ALA A 25 -17.27 -3.10 4.26
C ALA A 25 -15.99 -3.64 3.58
N GLU A 26 -16.03 -3.86 2.26
CA GLU A 26 -14.84 -4.25 1.48
C GLU A 26 -13.77 -3.15 1.48
N ASP A 27 -14.15 -1.87 1.41
CA ASP A 27 -13.21 -0.73 1.52
C ASP A 27 -12.49 -0.71 2.88
N ILE A 28 -13.14 -1.16 3.97
CA ILE A 28 -12.49 -1.35 5.28
C ILE A 28 -11.46 -2.48 5.25
N LEU A 29 -11.80 -3.62 4.63
CA LEU A 29 -10.84 -4.72 4.47
C LEU A 29 -9.66 -4.32 3.60
N SER A 30 -9.90 -3.59 2.50
CA SER A 30 -8.86 -3.01 1.65
C SER A 30 -7.99 -2.00 2.40
N ALA A 31 -8.61 -1.10 3.18
CA ALA A 31 -7.90 -0.14 4.02
C ALA A 31 -7.03 -0.86 5.04
N LEU A 32 -7.49 -1.97 5.63
CA LEU A 32 -6.72 -2.77 6.57
C LEU A 32 -5.57 -3.53 5.88
N ALA A 33 -5.78 -3.99 4.65
CA ALA A 33 -4.85 -4.86 3.92
C ALA A 33 -3.69 -4.14 3.26
N LEU A 34 -3.87 -2.90 2.81
CA LEU A 34 -2.82 -2.17 2.08
C LEU A 34 -1.51 -2.02 2.89
N PRO A 35 -0.33 -2.02 2.25
CA PRO A 35 0.92 -1.73 2.95
C PRO A 35 0.99 -0.24 3.32
N ARG A 36 1.70 0.08 4.41
CA ARG A 36 1.94 1.48 4.82
C ARG A 36 2.55 2.28 3.67
N GLY A 37 1.99 3.46 3.41
CA GLY A 37 2.39 4.36 2.35
C GLY A 37 1.62 4.17 1.03
N ALA A 38 0.87 3.09 0.85
CA ALA A 38 -0.02 2.94 -0.30
C ALA A 38 -1.21 3.90 -0.21
N VAL A 39 -1.86 4.17 -1.35
CA VAL A 39 -3.02 5.06 -1.41
C VAL A 39 -4.32 4.28 -1.62
N ILE A 40 -5.34 4.60 -0.83
CA ILE A 40 -6.72 4.14 -0.98
C ILE A 40 -7.64 5.32 -1.30
N GLN A 41 -8.78 5.04 -1.95
CA GLN A 41 -9.77 6.06 -2.26
C GLN A 41 -11.10 5.77 -1.54
N PHE A 42 -11.58 6.74 -0.78
CA PHE A 42 -12.91 6.76 -0.19
C PHE A 42 -13.81 7.74 -0.95
N ARG A 43 -15.12 7.47 -0.94
CA ARG A 43 -16.12 8.20 -1.73
C ARG A 43 -17.32 8.46 -0.86
N TYR A 44 -17.77 9.71 -0.84
CA TYR A 44 -18.93 10.15 -0.07
C TYR A 44 -19.80 11.03 -0.94
N ASP A 45 -21.12 10.86 -0.90
CA ASP A 45 -22.00 11.90 -1.42
C ASP A 45 -21.78 13.18 -0.61
N ALA A 46 -21.87 14.33 -1.25
CA ALA A 46 -21.53 15.63 -0.66
C ALA A 46 -22.40 15.98 0.55
N GLU A 47 -23.60 15.40 0.65
CA GLU A 47 -24.47 15.50 1.82
C GLU A 47 -23.91 14.76 3.05
N TYR A 48 -23.10 13.71 2.86
CA TYR A 48 -22.45 12.96 3.93
C TYR A 48 -21.12 13.58 4.41
N VAL A 49 -20.73 14.71 3.82
CA VAL A 49 -19.51 15.45 4.19
C VAL A 49 -19.87 16.70 4.97
N ALA A 50 -19.36 16.80 6.20
CA ALA A 50 -19.64 17.92 7.09
C ALA A 50 -19.33 19.27 6.40
N PRO A 51 -20.18 20.31 6.53
CA PRO A 51 -19.98 21.60 5.84
C PRO A 51 -18.60 22.22 6.02
N ARG A 52 -18.06 22.22 7.26
CA ARG A 52 -16.71 22.72 7.55
C ARG A 52 -15.59 21.92 6.87
N LEU A 53 -15.80 20.63 6.65
CA LEU A 53 -14.85 19.80 5.91
C LEU A 53 -14.93 20.10 4.42
N ARG A 54 -16.14 20.33 3.87
CA ARG A 54 -16.33 20.80 2.48
C ARG A 54 -15.64 22.14 2.22
N GLU A 55 -15.73 23.08 3.16
CA GLU A 55 -14.99 24.35 3.09
C GLU A 55 -13.48 24.13 3.05
N LYS A 56 -12.92 23.25 3.90
CA LYS A 56 -11.48 22.88 3.86
C LYS A 56 -11.08 22.21 2.55
N ILE A 57 -11.96 21.42 1.94
CA ILE A 57 -11.72 20.79 0.63
C ILE A 57 -11.67 21.85 -0.47
N ALA A 58 -12.68 22.73 -0.50
CA ALA A 58 -12.75 23.82 -1.47
C ALA A 58 -11.55 24.78 -1.36
N GLY A 59 -11.10 25.06 -0.14
CA GLY A 59 -9.89 25.85 0.13
C GLY A 59 -8.56 25.09 0.01
N GLN A 60 -8.57 23.81 -0.37
CA GLN A 60 -7.39 22.93 -0.47
C GLN A 60 -6.55 22.79 0.82
N THR A 61 -7.09 23.19 1.98
CA THR A 61 -6.37 23.16 3.26
C THR A 61 -6.45 21.79 3.96
N VAL A 62 -7.14 20.82 3.37
CA VAL A 62 -7.27 19.45 3.91
C VAL A 62 -6.10 18.54 3.51
N MET A 63 -5.31 18.91 2.50
CA MET A 63 -4.17 18.10 2.06
C MET A 63 -3.08 18.03 3.13
N GLY A 64 -2.46 16.86 3.28
CA GLY A 64 -1.48 16.59 4.32
C GLY A 64 -2.05 16.46 5.73
N THR A 65 -3.36 16.65 5.93
CA THR A 65 -3.97 16.47 7.25
C THR A 65 -4.08 14.99 7.60
N ARG A 66 -3.84 14.71 8.89
CA ARG A 66 -3.99 13.36 9.44
C ARG A 66 -5.46 13.01 9.56
N CYS A 67 -5.82 11.81 9.13
CA CYS A 67 -7.16 11.27 9.26
C CYS A 67 -7.20 9.89 9.94
N LEU A 68 -8.38 9.56 10.45
CA LEU A 68 -8.70 8.26 11.01
C LEU A 68 -9.82 7.63 10.19
N ILE A 69 -9.53 6.47 9.62
CA ILE A 69 -10.51 5.58 8.99
C ILE A 69 -11.09 4.71 10.10
N ALA A 70 -12.41 4.69 10.22
CA ALA A 70 -13.12 3.84 11.16
C ALA A 70 -14.32 3.14 10.49
N PHE A 71 -14.67 1.98 10.99
CA PHE A 71 -15.88 1.27 10.60
C PHE A 71 -16.99 1.62 11.59
N VAL A 72 -18.19 1.85 11.07
CA VAL A 72 -19.40 2.03 11.87
C VAL A 72 -20.56 1.25 11.26
N ALA A 73 -21.24 0.45 12.06
CA ALA A 73 -22.42 -0.30 11.66
C ALA A 73 -23.61 0.08 12.53
N ASP A 74 -24.80 -0.22 12.00
CA ASP A 74 -26.07 -0.13 12.73
C ASP A 74 -26.37 1.28 13.27
N VAL A 75 -25.93 2.32 12.53
CA VAL A 75 -26.06 3.75 12.93
C VAL A 75 -27.51 4.18 13.12
N GLU A 76 -28.42 3.61 12.34
CA GLU A 76 -29.86 3.90 12.42
C GLU A 76 -30.55 3.19 13.59
N THR A 77 -29.81 2.38 14.35
CA THR A 77 -30.30 1.69 15.54
C THR A 77 -29.81 2.38 16.81
N ASP A 78 -30.39 2.02 17.96
CA ASP A 78 -29.92 2.49 19.26
C ASP A 78 -28.60 1.82 19.72
N ASP A 79 -28.01 0.93 18.92
CA ASP A 79 -26.87 0.11 19.31
C ASP A 79 -25.73 0.08 18.26
N PRO A 80 -25.21 1.25 17.83
CA PRO A 80 -24.22 1.32 16.75
C PRO A 80 -22.88 0.73 17.16
N PHE A 81 -22.29 -0.06 16.25
CA PHE A 81 -21.00 -0.70 16.42
C PHE A 81 -19.90 0.14 15.77
N LEU A 82 -18.85 0.54 16.50
CA LEU A 82 -17.77 1.38 15.95
C LEU A 82 -16.38 0.85 16.29
N VAL A 83 -15.51 0.75 15.29
CA VAL A 83 -14.11 0.33 15.47
C VAL A 83 -13.16 1.24 14.69
N PRO A 84 -12.16 1.87 15.34
CA PRO A 84 -11.07 2.54 14.64
C PRO A 84 -10.24 1.53 13.85
N VAL A 85 -10.01 1.79 12.56
CA VAL A 85 -9.40 0.81 11.65
C VAL A 85 -7.98 1.17 11.30
N ARG A 86 -7.75 2.39 10.82
CA ARG A 86 -6.43 2.78 10.30
C ARG A 86 -6.21 4.28 10.30
N PHE A 87 -5.00 4.70 10.61
CA PHE A 87 -4.59 6.07 10.33
C PHE A 87 -4.23 6.27 8.87
N ALA A 88 -4.41 7.48 8.39
CA ALA A 88 -4.00 7.87 7.05
C ALA A 88 -3.70 9.36 6.99
N THR A 89 -3.12 9.80 5.89
CA THR A 89 -2.94 11.21 5.55
C THR A 89 -3.68 11.52 4.25
N VAL A 90 -4.39 12.65 4.21
CA VAL A 90 -5.12 13.07 3.01
C VAL A 90 -4.12 13.51 1.93
N VAL A 91 -3.99 12.72 0.87
CA VAL A 91 -3.14 13.05 -0.29
C VAL A 91 -3.85 14.01 -1.23
N SER A 92 -5.15 13.83 -1.44
CA SER A 92 -5.99 14.76 -2.20
C SER A 92 -7.45 14.59 -1.79
N ALA A 93 -8.21 15.66 -1.88
CA ALA A 93 -9.66 15.62 -1.78
C ALA A 93 -10.27 16.51 -2.87
N GLU A 94 -11.22 15.98 -3.62
CA GLU A 94 -11.86 16.70 -4.72
C GLU A 94 -13.37 16.47 -4.72
N SER A 95 -14.13 17.49 -5.10
CA SER A 95 -15.56 17.40 -5.33
C SER A 95 -15.82 17.24 -6.83
N VAL A 96 -16.41 16.11 -7.22
CA VAL A 96 -16.79 15.78 -8.59
C VAL A 96 -18.30 15.58 -8.61
N ALA A 97 -19.01 16.56 -9.16
CA ALA A 97 -20.46 16.66 -9.06
C ALA A 97 -20.95 16.63 -7.60
N ASP A 98 -21.81 15.67 -7.25
CA ASP A 98 -22.37 15.43 -5.93
C ASP A 98 -21.54 14.47 -5.07
N VAL A 99 -20.36 14.07 -5.53
CA VAL A 99 -19.48 13.14 -4.81
C VAL A 99 -18.18 13.81 -4.41
N VAL A 100 -17.72 13.53 -3.20
CA VAL A 100 -16.40 13.90 -2.68
C VAL A 100 -15.50 12.67 -2.67
N LEU A 101 -14.36 12.77 -3.36
CA LEU A 101 -13.36 11.72 -3.45
C LEU A 101 -12.18 12.08 -2.54
N PHE A 102 -11.89 11.21 -1.57
CA PHE A 102 -10.69 11.32 -0.73
C PHE A 102 -9.67 10.28 -1.18
N ARG A 103 -8.45 10.71 -1.54
CA ARG A 103 -7.31 9.81 -1.70
C ARG A 103 -6.44 9.91 -0.45
N LEU A 104 -6.21 8.77 0.18
CA LEU A 104 -5.63 8.65 1.51
C LEU A 104 -4.38 7.79 1.43
N GLN A 105 -3.25 8.31 1.87
CA GLN A 105 -2.05 7.50 2.07
C GLN A 105 -2.19 6.78 3.42
N VAL A 106 -2.30 5.45 3.39
CA VAL A 106 -2.52 4.66 4.62
C VAL A 106 -1.26 4.58 5.45
N GLU A 107 -1.42 4.72 6.76
CA GLU A 107 -0.31 4.72 7.72
C GLU A 107 -0.39 3.49 8.63
N ASP A 108 -0.05 3.67 9.91
CA ASP A 108 -0.06 2.64 10.93
C ASP A 108 -1.49 2.34 11.40
N TYR A 109 -1.63 1.17 12.03
CA TYR A 109 -2.87 0.75 12.69
C TYR A 109 -2.98 1.44 14.05
N PRO A 110 -4.19 1.80 14.50
CA PRO A 110 -4.38 2.33 15.85
C PRO A 110 -4.01 1.28 16.90
N CYS A 111 -3.30 1.70 17.94
CA CYS A 111 -3.20 0.93 19.18
C CYS A 111 -4.55 1.02 19.90
N LEU A 112 -5.14 -0.14 20.12
CA LEU A 112 -6.49 -0.30 20.69
C LEU A 112 -6.45 -0.87 22.12
N ASP A 113 -5.34 -0.76 22.84
CA ASP A 113 -5.21 -1.30 24.20
C ASP A 113 -6.20 -0.67 25.19
N GLU A 114 -6.52 0.60 25.01
CA GLU A 114 -7.52 1.34 25.80
C GLU A 114 -8.92 1.32 25.18
N PHE A 115 -9.06 0.70 24.01
CA PHE A 115 -10.33 0.60 23.31
C PHE A 115 -11.04 -0.71 23.70
N PRO A 116 -12.38 -0.70 23.87
CA PRO A 116 -13.14 -1.90 24.22
C PRO A 116 -12.83 -3.12 23.37
N SER A 117 -12.79 -4.30 23.98
CA SER A 117 -12.49 -5.57 23.30
C SER A 117 -13.74 -6.43 23.08
N GLY A 118 -14.73 -6.35 23.97
CA GLY A 118 -15.98 -7.10 23.87
C GLY A 118 -17.05 -6.39 23.03
N ALA A 119 -17.87 -7.15 22.30
CA ALA A 119 -18.89 -6.62 21.41
C ALA A 119 -19.84 -5.59 22.08
N ALA A 120 -20.38 -5.93 23.26
CA ALA A 120 -21.30 -5.04 23.98
C ALA A 120 -20.64 -3.71 24.40
N GLU A 121 -19.39 -3.75 24.85
CA GLU A 121 -18.64 -2.56 25.22
C GLU A 121 -18.27 -1.71 23.99
N ILE A 122 -17.95 -2.36 22.87
CA ILE A 122 -17.69 -1.69 21.58
C ILE A 122 -18.95 -0.94 21.15
N ARG A 123 -20.14 -1.57 21.22
CA ARG A 123 -21.39 -0.90 20.86
C ARG A 123 -21.74 0.25 21.80
N ALA A 124 -21.58 0.05 23.12
CA ALA A 124 -21.77 1.14 24.09
C ALA A 124 -20.81 2.33 23.87
N ALA A 125 -19.57 2.06 23.45
CA ALA A 125 -18.63 3.11 23.04
C ALA A 125 -19.04 3.77 21.71
N GLY A 126 -19.48 2.96 20.73
CA GLY A 126 -20.00 3.41 19.45
C GLY A 126 -21.18 4.35 19.61
N LYS A 127 -22.16 3.99 20.45
CA LYS A 127 -23.31 4.85 20.76
C LYS A 127 -22.88 6.21 21.28
N ARG A 128 -22.07 6.23 22.34
CA ARG A 128 -21.56 7.49 22.92
C ARG A 128 -20.81 8.34 21.90
N PHE A 129 -20.05 7.69 21.02
CA PHE A 129 -19.31 8.38 19.97
C PHE A 129 -20.26 8.99 18.93
N VAL A 130 -21.19 8.21 18.38
CA VAL A 130 -22.16 8.66 17.37
C VAL A 130 -23.03 9.78 17.92
N ASP A 131 -23.54 9.65 19.14
CA ASP A 131 -24.32 10.70 19.81
C ASP A 131 -23.51 12.01 19.91
N THR A 132 -22.22 11.91 20.29
CA THR A 132 -21.33 13.08 20.36
C THR A 132 -21.00 13.66 18.98
N LEU A 133 -20.84 12.81 17.96
CA LEU A 133 -20.59 13.23 16.58
C LEU A 133 -21.78 14.05 16.05
N ILE A 134 -23.00 13.56 16.25
CA ILE A 134 -24.24 14.25 15.89
C ILE A 134 -24.36 15.60 16.61
N GLN A 135 -24.13 15.63 17.93
CA GLN A 135 -24.18 16.86 18.72
C GLN A 135 -23.18 17.91 18.22
N ARG A 136 -21.96 17.51 17.87
CA ARG A 136 -20.91 18.42 17.40
C ARG A 136 -21.16 18.97 15.99
N ASN A 137 -21.96 18.28 15.18
CA ASN A 137 -22.21 18.67 13.80
C ASN A 137 -23.68 19.11 13.60
N ALA A 138 -24.14 20.01 14.46
CA ALA A 138 -25.47 20.65 14.36
C ALA A 138 -26.63 19.65 14.30
N LYS A 139 -26.58 18.58 15.10
CA LYS A 139 -27.60 17.52 15.17
C LYS A 139 -27.75 16.68 13.89
N HIS A 140 -26.76 16.69 13.01
CA HIS A 140 -26.74 15.86 11.81
C HIS A 140 -25.57 14.88 11.87
N TYR A 141 -25.81 13.67 11.37
CA TYR A 141 -24.79 12.64 11.25
C TYR A 141 -24.01 12.82 9.94
N PHE A 142 -22.69 12.99 10.03
CA PHE A 142 -21.80 13.07 8.87
C PHE A 142 -20.71 11.98 8.97
N PRO A 143 -20.72 10.97 8.08
CA PRO A 143 -19.67 9.98 7.97
C PRO A 143 -18.26 10.56 7.75
N ALA A 144 -18.17 11.68 7.04
CA ALA A 144 -16.91 12.40 6.83
C ALA A 144 -16.95 13.75 7.58
N ALA A 145 -16.18 13.87 8.66
CA ALA A 145 -16.25 15.03 9.56
C ALA A 145 -14.87 15.47 10.07
N ASN A 146 -14.73 16.76 10.36
CA ASN A 146 -13.55 17.34 11.03
C ASN A 146 -13.81 17.71 12.50
N GLN A 147 -15.04 17.50 13.00
CA GLN A 147 -15.42 17.75 14.38
C GLN A 147 -15.98 16.48 15.01
N PHE A 148 -15.14 15.76 15.74
CA PHE A 148 -15.51 14.48 16.36
C PHE A 148 -14.83 14.32 17.72
N ALA A 149 -15.38 13.43 18.55
CA ALA A 149 -14.81 13.08 19.85
C ALA A 149 -13.47 12.34 19.66
N ASP A 150 -12.60 12.37 20.66
CA ASP A 150 -11.42 11.52 20.61
C ASP A 150 -11.83 10.05 20.85
N LEU A 151 -11.45 9.16 19.94
CA LEU A 151 -11.70 7.71 20.04
C LEU A 151 -10.72 7.01 21.00
N ARG A 152 -9.79 7.76 21.62
CA ARG A 152 -8.77 7.26 22.56
C ARG A 152 -7.86 6.20 21.94
N CYS A 153 -7.72 6.23 20.62
CA CYS A 153 -6.73 5.44 19.90
C CYS A 153 -5.51 6.30 19.60
N HIS A 154 -4.32 5.71 19.72
CA HIS A 154 -3.06 6.39 19.46
C HIS A 154 -2.20 5.57 18.49
N GLU A 155 -1.22 6.22 17.87
CA GLU A 155 -0.21 5.51 17.10
C GLU A 155 0.65 4.66 18.03
N PRO A 156 0.98 3.42 17.63
CA PRO A 156 1.93 2.63 18.38
C PRO A 156 3.33 3.25 18.27
N ALA A 157 4.15 3.11 19.30
CA ALA A 157 5.51 3.66 19.29
C ALA A 157 6.39 3.03 18.18
N GLN A 158 6.05 1.82 17.75
CA GLN A 158 6.64 1.13 16.62
C GLN A 158 5.54 0.44 15.80
N PRO A 159 5.72 0.24 14.48
CA PRO A 159 4.77 -0.53 13.68
C PRO A 159 4.71 -1.98 14.17
N GLU A 160 3.67 -2.29 14.95
CA GLU A 160 3.53 -3.60 15.56
C GLU A 160 2.47 -4.44 14.85
N PRO A 161 2.83 -5.67 14.41
CA PRO A 161 1.87 -6.65 13.90
C PRO A 161 0.64 -6.87 14.78
N GLN A 162 0.79 -6.66 16.10
CA GLN A 162 -0.26 -6.82 17.10
C GLN A 162 -1.36 -5.75 16.97
N SER A 163 -1.01 -4.51 16.59
CA SER A 163 -2.00 -3.44 16.41
C SER A 163 -3.00 -3.79 15.29
N TRP A 164 -2.50 -4.30 14.16
CA TRP A 164 -3.35 -4.83 13.08
C TRP A 164 -4.29 -5.94 13.57
N LEU A 165 -3.76 -6.92 14.31
CA LEU A 165 -4.56 -8.03 14.82
C LEU A 165 -5.61 -7.56 15.84
N GLY A 166 -5.27 -6.55 16.64
CA GLY A 166 -6.20 -5.92 17.59
C GLY A 166 -7.39 -5.25 16.90
N VAL A 167 -7.18 -4.63 15.74
CA VAL A 167 -8.26 -4.10 14.88
C VAL A 167 -9.07 -5.24 14.28
N ALA A 168 -8.42 -6.23 13.66
CA ALA A 168 -9.07 -7.34 12.98
C ALA A 168 -9.98 -8.15 13.93
N ARG A 169 -9.50 -8.45 15.14
CA ARG A 169 -10.29 -9.16 16.17
C ARG A 169 -11.53 -8.39 16.61
N ARG A 170 -11.45 -7.07 16.70
CA ARG A 170 -12.59 -6.21 17.06
C ARG A 170 -13.58 -6.14 15.92
N LEU A 171 -13.14 -5.94 14.68
CA LEU A 171 -14.03 -5.98 13.52
C LEU A 171 -14.77 -7.32 13.43
N ALA A 172 -14.09 -8.44 13.70
CA ALA A 172 -14.70 -9.77 13.72
C ALA A 172 -15.78 -9.98 14.80
N GLN A 173 -15.93 -9.07 15.76
CA GLN A 173 -17.05 -9.09 16.72
C GLN A 173 -18.38 -8.66 16.08
N HIS A 174 -18.37 -8.14 14.86
CA HIS A 174 -19.55 -7.76 14.12
C HIS A 174 -19.89 -8.82 13.06
N ASP A 175 -21.18 -9.13 12.89
CA ASP A 175 -21.66 -10.20 12.00
C ASP A 175 -21.22 -10.02 10.54
N GLU A 176 -21.03 -8.78 10.10
CA GLU A 176 -20.51 -8.46 8.76
C GLU A 176 -19.11 -9.04 8.52
N PHE A 177 -18.25 -9.07 9.55
CA PHE A 177 -16.87 -9.52 9.43
C PHE A 177 -16.55 -10.82 10.16
N ALA A 178 -17.46 -11.37 10.97
CA ALA A 178 -17.21 -12.58 11.77
C ALA A 178 -16.63 -13.75 10.94
N LYS A 179 -17.13 -13.91 9.71
CA LYS A 179 -16.69 -14.96 8.75
C LYS A 179 -15.73 -14.45 7.67
N SER A 180 -15.16 -13.26 7.84
CA SER A 180 -14.26 -12.66 6.87
C SER A 180 -12.80 -13.01 7.17
N TYR A 181 -12.00 -13.05 6.10
CA TYR A 181 -10.56 -13.12 6.22
C TYR A 181 -9.95 -11.73 6.10
N PHE A 182 -9.21 -11.35 7.12
CA PHE A 182 -8.47 -10.10 7.19
C PHE A 182 -7.08 -10.31 6.62
N VAL A 183 -6.67 -9.44 5.70
CA VAL A 183 -5.35 -9.49 5.07
C VAL A 183 -4.48 -8.35 5.60
N ARG A 184 -3.16 -8.57 5.63
CA ARG A 184 -2.13 -7.54 5.81
C ARG A 184 -0.99 -7.76 4.82
N VAL A 185 -0.87 -6.85 3.87
CA VAL A 185 0.30 -6.77 3.00
C VAL A 185 1.39 -5.99 3.72
N GLU A 186 2.56 -6.60 3.92
CA GLU A 186 3.71 -5.92 4.50
C GLU A 186 4.38 -4.98 3.51
N PRO A 187 5.12 -3.94 3.99
CA PRO A 187 5.94 -3.12 3.11
C PRO A 187 6.88 -3.99 2.24
N PRO A 188 6.85 -3.82 0.91
CA PRO A 188 7.67 -4.62 0.01
C PRO A 188 9.17 -4.53 0.33
N ARG A 189 9.91 -5.61 0.11
CA ARG A 189 11.34 -5.68 0.44
C ARG A 189 12.18 -6.16 -0.73
N THR A 190 13.44 -5.72 -0.78
CA THR A 190 14.44 -6.31 -1.67
C THR A 190 14.90 -7.67 -1.14
N PRO A 191 15.62 -8.49 -1.93
CA PRO A 191 16.14 -9.78 -1.46
C PRO A 191 17.10 -9.64 -0.29
N GLY A 192 17.85 -8.52 -0.24
CA GLY A 192 18.70 -8.15 0.88
C GLY A 192 17.96 -7.63 2.12
N GLY A 193 16.63 -7.74 2.17
CA GLY A 193 15.81 -7.38 3.33
C GLY A 193 15.49 -5.90 3.48
N LYS A 194 15.98 -5.03 2.59
CA LYS A 194 15.72 -3.59 2.63
C LYS A 194 14.27 -3.30 2.25
N THR A 195 13.54 -2.61 3.12
CA THR A 195 12.18 -2.14 2.84
C THR A 195 12.19 -1.05 1.77
N ILE A 196 11.30 -1.21 0.78
CA ILE A 196 11.02 -0.24 -0.27
C ILE A 196 9.84 0.60 0.20
N LYS A 197 10.01 1.92 0.20
CA LYS A 197 8.97 2.85 0.63
C LYS A 197 8.14 3.29 -0.59
N PHE A 198 6.86 3.53 -0.35
CA PHE A 198 6.01 4.24 -1.28
C PHE A 198 6.36 5.73 -1.28
N ASP A 199 6.21 6.40 -2.42
CA ASP A 199 6.35 7.85 -2.51
C ASP A 199 5.10 8.59 -2.03
N ALA A 200 5.12 9.93 -2.10
CA ALA A 200 4.01 10.78 -1.66
C ALA A 200 2.71 10.56 -2.46
N SER A 201 2.79 9.97 -3.66
CA SER A 201 1.63 9.63 -4.48
C SER A 201 1.10 8.21 -4.22
N GLY A 202 1.75 7.47 -3.32
CA GLY A 202 1.42 6.09 -3.02
C GLY A 202 1.94 5.09 -4.05
N GLN A 203 2.95 5.45 -4.84
CA GLN A 203 3.55 4.57 -5.83
C GLN A 203 4.80 3.89 -5.27
N LEU A 204 4.93 2.59 -5.55
CA LEU A 204 6.13 1.82 -5.23
C LEU A 204 7.13 1.95 -6.38
N SER A 205 8.29 2.55 -6.15
CA SER A 205 9.33 2.62 -7.19
C SER A 205 10.32 1.46 -7.06
N VAL A 206 10.44 0.65 -8.11
CA VAL A 206 11.33 -0.52 -8.17
C VAL A 206 12.27 -0.38 -9.36
N SER A 207 13.52 -0.84 -9.25
CA SER A 207 14.45 -0.82 -10.39
C SER A 207 14.25 -2.05 -11.27
N ASP A 208 14.48 -1.92 -12.58
CA ASP A 208 14.49 -3.08 -13.49
C ASP A 208 15.42 -4.21 -12.99
N ARG A 209 15.02 -5.46 -13.23
CA ARG A 209 15.72 -6.69 -12.77
C ARG A 209 15.94 -6.81 -11.26
N GLN A 210 15.46 -5.90 -10.42
CA GLN A 210 15.55 -6.04 -8.98
C GLN A 210 14.30 -6.76 -8.48
N PRO A 211 14.36 -8.05 -8.12
CA PRO A 211 13.19 -8.74 -7.60
C PRO A 211 12.72 -8.10 -6.30
N VAL A 212 11.41 -8.12 -6.09
CA VAL A 212 10.76 -7.53 -4.93
C VAL A 212 9.90 -8.58 -4.25
N LYS A 213 10.06 -8.70 -2.95
CA LYS A 213 9.31 -9.62 -2.10
C LYS A 213 8.16 -8.89 -1.45
N ILE A 214 6.96 -9.45 -1.58
CA ILE A 214 5.76 -9.02 -0.86
C ILE A 214 5.34 -10.14 0.08
N ARG A 215 5.35 -9.86 1.38
CA ARG A 215 4.80 -10.78 2.37
C ARG A 215 3.35 -10.40 2.66
N VAL A 216 2.47 -11.40 2.67
CA VAL A 216 1.04 -11.24 2.95
C VAL A 216 0.70 -12.13 4.13
N ASN A 217 0.26 -11.51 5.22
CA ASN A 217 -0.28 -12.22 6.38
C ASN A 217 -1.80 -12.20 6.30
N PHE A 218 -2.45 -13.19 6.87
CA PHE A 218 -3.91 -13.17 7.00
C PHE A 218 -4.37 -13.73 8.35
N PHE A 219 -5.59 -13.37 8.72
CA PHE A 219 -6.25 -13.77 9.95
C PHE A 219 -7.74 -14.02 9.69
N SER A 220 -8.30 -15.06 10.29
CA SER A 220 -9.75 -15.28 10.39
C SER A 220 -10.13 -15.63 11.83
N ALA A 221 -11.24 -15.05 12.29
CA ALA A 221 -11.80 -15.39 13.59
C ALA A 221 -12.35 -16.82 13.58
N ASP A 222 -13.02 -17.21 12.50
CA ASP A 222 -13.57 -18.55 12.32
C ASP A 222 -12.69 -19.41 11.40
N TYR A 223 -12.65 -20.71 11.68
CA TYR A 223 -12.05 -21.70 10.79
C TYR A 223 -13.10 -22.18 9.78
N SER A 224 -12.71 -22.36 8.52
CA SER A 224 -13.55 -22.93 7.48
C SER A 224 -12.74 -23.99 6.73
N GLU A 225 -13.34 -25.17 6.53
CA GLU A 225 -12.74 -26.26 5.74
C GLU A 225 -12.76 -25.97 4.23
N THR A 226 -13.59 -25.02 3.79
CA THR A 226 -13.64 -24.62 2.38
C THR A 226 -12.40 -23.79 2.06
N PRO A 227 -11.51 -24.26 1.15
CA PRO A 227 -10.29 -23.54 0.82
C PRO A 227 -10.66 -22.16 0.26
N LYS A 228 -10.02 -21.13 0.80
CA LYS A 228 -10.11 -19.76 0.26
C LYS A 228 -8.88 -19.48 -0.58
N GLN A 229 -9.03 -18.73 -1.67
CA GLN A 229 -7.92 -18.48 -2.57
C GLN A 229 -7.37 -17.08 -2.37
N LEU A 230 -6.09 -17.01 -1.97
CA LEU A 230 -5.31 -15.78 -1.95
C LEU A 230 -4.54 -15.68 -3.27
N THR A 231 -4.80 -14.64 -4.05
CA THR A 231 -4.13 -14.42 -5.34
C THR A 231 -3.37 -13.10 -5.35
N CYS A 232 -2.26 -13.10 -6.08
CA CYS A 232 -1.53 -11.90 -6.46
C CYS A 232 -1.62 -11.78 -7.98
N ALA A 233 -1.96 -10.59 -8.47
CA ALA A 233 -2.04 -10.30 -9.89
C ALA A 233 -1.20 -9.07 -10.24
N THR A 234 -0.61 -9.09 -11.43
CA THR A 234 0.16 -7.99 -12.03
C THR A 234 -0.32 -7.71 -13.45
N ASP A 235 0.27 -6.73 -14.13
CA ASP A 235 0.00 -6.49 -15.56
C ASP A 235 0.64 -7.54 -16.49
N GLY A 236 1.56 -8.37 -15.96
CA GLY A 236 2.31 -9.39 -16.70
C GLY A 236 3.33 -8.87 -17.72
N THR A 237 3.27 -7.57 -18.04
CA THR A 237 4.05 -6.95 -19.13
C THR A 237 5.32 -6.33 -18.57
N TYR A 238 5.19 -5.46 -17.57
CA TYR A 238 6.31 -4.72 -16.99
C TYR A 238 6.72 -5.29 -15.64
N LEU A 239 5.81 -6.01 -15.00
CA LEU A 239 6.01 -6.66 -13.73
C LEU A 239 5.39 -8.05 -13.80
N ARG A 240 6.19 -9.08 -13.53
CA ARG A 240 5.73 -10.48 -13.50
C ARG A 240 5.79 -11.01 -12.09
N ILE A 241 5.00 -12.05 -11.81
CA ILE A 241 5.12 -12.83 -10.58
C ILE A 241 6.06 -13.99 -10.91
N SER A 242 7.13 -14.13 -10.13
CA SER A 242 8.13 -15.20 -10.30
C SER A 242 7.96 -16.35 -9.30
N SER A 243 7.11 -16.18 -8.29
CA SER A 243 6.60 -17.26 -7.43
C SER A 243 5.27 -17.78 -7.97
N ASP A 244 4.59 -18.64 -7.22
CA ASP A 244 3.17 -18.90 -7.45
C ASP A 244 2.38 -17.60 -7.32
N ASP A 245 1.35 -17.46 -8.16
CA ASP A 245 0.43 -16.31 -8.18
C ASP A 245 -0.80 -16.53 -7.30
N SER A 246 -0.96 -17.74 -6.74
CA SER A 246 -2.10 -18.13 -5.93
C SER A 246 -1.72 -19.15 -4.86
N TYR A 247 -2.39 -19.05 -3.71
CA TYR A 247 -2.23 -19.94 -2.56
C TYR A 247 -3.59 -20.29 -1.97
N ASP A 248 -3.76 -21.55 -1.56
CA ASP A 248 -4.92 -21.98 -0.78
C ASP A 248 -4.73 -21.62 0.69
N VAL A 249 -5.73 -20.94 1.23
CA VAL A 249 -5.82 -20.51 2.62
C VAL A 249 -6.73 -21.49 3.35
N ALA A 250 -6.12 -22.37 4.13
CA ALA A 250 -6.82 -23.34 4.98
C ALA A 250 -6.75 -22.99 6.48
N LEU A 251 -5.80 -22.18 6.92
CA LEU A 251 -5.56 -21.90 8.34
C LEU A 251 -6.13 -20.54 8.78
N ARG A 252 -6.37 -20.41 10.10
CA ARG A 252 -6.82 -19.14 10.71
C ARG A 252 -5.76 -18.04 10.69
N TYR A 253 -4.49 -18.42 10.64
CA TYR A 253 -3.35 -17.52 10.58
C TYR A 253 -2.27 -18.17 9.73
N ASP A 254 -1.74 -17.41 8.78
CA ASP A 254 -0.57 -17.82 8.02
C ASP A 254 0.07 -16.59 7.36
N SER A 255 1.21 -16.83 6.70
CA SER A 255 1.92 -15.86 5.89
C SER A 255 2.39 -16.51 4.59
N VAL A 256 2.06 -15.88 3.47
CA VAL A 256 2.59 -16.25 2.15
C VAL A 256 3.51 -15.16 1.60
N GLU A 257 4.37 -15.53 0.65
CA GLU A 257 5.29 -14.60 0.01
C GLU A 257 5.10 -14.62 -1.51
N PHE A 258 4.84 -13.46 -2.10
CA PHE A 258 4.85 -13.27 -3.53
C PHE A 258 6.15 -12.61 -3.96
N TRP A 259 6.81 -13.19 -4.97
CA TRP A 259 7.99 -12.62 -5.59
C TRP A 259 7.63 -11.96 -6.90
N LEU A 260 7.96 -10.67 -7.00
CA LEU A 260 7.77 -9.87 -8.19
C LEU A 260 9.09 -9.70 -8.93
N GLN A 261 9.06 -9.89 -10.24
CA GLN A 261 10.20 -9.73 -11.13
C GLN A 261 9.90 -8.59 -12.13
N PRO A 262 10.50 -7.40 -11.93
CA PRO A 262 10.39 -6.32 -12.90
C PRO A 262 11.10 -6.68 -14.21
N ALA A 263 10.43 -6.42 -15.33
CA ALA A 263 10.97 -6.63 -16.67
C ALA A 263 12.14 -5.68 -16.97
N VAL A 264 12.89 -5.99 -18.04
CA VAL A 264 13.96 -5.12 -18.54
C VAL A 264 13.33 -4.06 -19.45
N LEU A 265 13.50 -2.77 -19.12
CA LEU A 265 12.81 -1.69 -19.84
C LEU A 265 13.79 -0.62 -20.32
N SER A 266 13.46 0.00 -21.46
CA SER A 266 14.16 1.19 -21.99
C SER A 266 13.57 2.51 -21.45
N PHE A 267 12.36 2.45 -20.89
CA PHE A 267 11.61 3.56 -20.31
C PHE A 267 11.07 3.20 -18.92
N ASP A 268 10.61 4.20 -18.17
CA ASP A 268 9.93 3.98 -16.90
C ASP A 268 8.48 3.57 -17.18
N ALA A 269 8.02 2.45 -16.62
CA ALA A 269 6.67 1.93 -16.85
C ALA A 269 5.85 1.88 -15.56
N LEU A 270 4.55 2.18 -15.69
CA LEU A 270 3.58 2.03 -14.62
C LEU A 270 2.91 0.66 -14.72
N ALA A 271 3.05 -0.12 -13.65
CA ALA A 271 2.41 -1.40 -13.42
C ALA A 271 1.49 -1.33 -12.20
N ARG A 272 0.73 -2.39 -11.95
CA ARG A 272 -0.11 -2.54 -10.76
C ARG A 272 0.07 -3.90 -10.14
N VAL A 273 0.13 -3.95 -8.82
CA VAL A 273 0.05 -5.19 -8.04
C VAL A 273 -1.31 -5.21 -7.35
N THR A 274 -1.98 -6.36 -7.39
CA THR A 274 -3.27 -6.57 -6.73
C THR A 274 -3.23 -7.86 -5.94
N VAL A 275 -3.30 -7.77 -4.61
CA VAL A 275 -3.47 -8.92 -3.72
C VAL A 275 -4.95 -9.05 -3.40
N LYS A 276 -5.56 -10.17 -3.78
CA LYS A 276 -6.99 -10.43 -3.61
C LYS A 276 -7.19 -11.69 -2.79
N LEU A 277 -8.03 -11.62 -1.76
CA LEU A 277 -8.53 -12.79 -1.06
C LEU A 277 -10.03 -12.89 -1.29
N SER A 278 -10.43 -13.90 -2.05
CA SER A 278 -11.84 -14.13 -2.37
C SER A 278 -12.46 -15.03 -1.30
N ALA A 279 -13.44 -14.51 -0.57
CA ALA A 279 -14.26 -15.27 0.36
C ALA A 279 -15.74 -15.10 0.02
N ASP A 280 -16.58 -15.98 0.56
CA ASP A 280 -17.98 -16.12 0.14
C ASP A 280 -18.80 -14.85 0.35
N ARG A 281 -18.50 -14.10 1.42
CA ARG A 281 -19.25 -12.88 1.80
C ARG A 281 -18.55 -11.60 1.36
N LEU A 282 -17.34 -11.36 1.84
CA LEU A 282 -16.57 -10.15 1.56
C LEU A 282 -15.26 -10.51 0.86
N THR A 283 -14.89 -9.72 -0.14
CA THR A 283 -13.60 -9.86 -0.82
C THR A 283 -12.65 -8.77 -0.33
N THR A 284 -11.45 -9.16 0.09
CA THR A 284 -10.38 -8.21 0.38
C THR A 284 -9.59 -7.94 -0.89
N ASN A 285 -9.42 -6.67 -1.26
CA ASN A 285 -8.66 -6.28 -2.45
C ASN A 285 -7.65 -5.18 -2.11
N ALA A 286 -6.36 -5.52 -2.04
CA ALA A 286 -5.26 -4.59 -1.80
C ALA A 286 -4.49 -4.38 -3.10
N GLY A 287 -4.81 -3.31 -3.82
CA GLY A 287 -4.12 -2.93 -5.05
C GLY A 287 -3.29 -1.66 -4.89
N PHE A 288 -2.04 -1.66 -5.38
CA PHE A 288 -1.21 -0.46 -5.40
C PHE A 288 -0.37 -0.35 -6.68
N PRO A 289 -0.10 0.88 -7.15
CA PRO A 289 0.70 1.13 -8.34
C PRO A 289 2.20 0.90 -8.08
N VAL A 290 2.88 0.38 -9.09
CA VAL A 290 4.33 0.13 -9.07
C VAL A 290 4.96 0.80 -10.29
N VAL A 291 5.94 1.66 -10.10
CA VAL A 291 6.73 2.24 -11.18
C VAL A 291 8.02 1.45 -11.31
N VAL A 292 8.16 0.75 -12.44
CA VAL A 292 9.39 0.06 -12.81
C VAL A 292 10.32 1.08 -13.48
N ARG A 293 11.36 1.49 -12.76
CA ARG A 293 12.35 2.46 -13.23
C ARG A 293 13.49 1.77 -13.96
N ARG A 294 13.89 2.37 -15.09
CA ARG A 294 15.09 1.92 -15.80
C ARG A 294 16.35 2.15 -14.97
N SER A 295 17.27 1.19 -14.99
CA SER A 295 18.54 1.31 -14.28
C SER A 295 19.50 2.28 -14.97
N ARG A 296 19.60 3.51 -14.46
CA ARG A 296 20.52 4.54 -14.97
C ARG A 296 22.00 4.15 -14.85
N SER A 297 22.37 3.43 -13.78
CA SER A 297 23.74 2.97 -13.58
C SER A 297 24.17 1.98 -14.66
N ARG A 298 23.25 1.13 -15.14
CA ARG A 298 23.54 0.23 -16.26
C ARG A 298 23.62 0.97 -17.59
N LEU A 299 22.77 1.99 -17.80
CA LEU A 299 22.92 2.85 -18.97
C LEU A 299 24.30 3.52 -18.98
N ALA A 300 24.73 4.07 -17.84
CA ALA A 300 26.05 4.66 -17.70
C ALA A 300 27.18 3.64 -17.88
N LEU A 301 27.07 2.45 -17.28
CA LEU A 301 28.03 1.35 -17.46
C LEU A 301 28.11 0.94 -18.94
N ARG A 302 26.96 0.85 -19.61
CA ARG A 302 26.87 0.53 -21.04
C ARG A 302 27.55 1.60 -21.89
N LEU A 303 27.19 2.87 -21.69
CA LEU A 303 27.79 3.99 -22.42
C LEU A 303 29.31 4.07 -22.17
N GLY A 304 29.74 3.85 -20.92
CA GLY A 304 31.15 3.79 -20.55
C GLY A 304 31.89 2.62 -21.20
N ALA A 305 31.32 1.40 -21.15
CA ALA A 305 31.93 0.22 -21.77
C ALA A 305 31.98 0.33 -23.30
N SER A 306 30.91 0.82 -23.94
CA SER A 306 30.90 1.05 -25.39
C SER A 306 31.87 2.16 -25.80
N GLY A 307 31.94 3.26 -25.04
CA GLY A 307 32.90 4.35 -25.28
C GLY A 307 34.35 3.88 -25.13
N LEU A 308 34.67 3.17 -24.05
CA LEU A 308 36.00 2.58 -23.83
C LEU A 308 36.35 1.57 -24.92
N GLY A 309 35.39 0.73 -25.31
CA GLY A 309 35.55 -0.23 -26.39
C GLY A 309 35.89 0.44 -27.72
N ALA A 310 35.16 1.51 -28.08
CA ALA A 310 35.43 2.28 -29.30
C ALA A 310 36.81 2.95 -29.29
N ILE A 311 37.22 3.53 -28.15
CA ILE A 311 38.56 4.13 -27.98
C ILE A 311 39.65 3.07 -28.18
N LEU A 312 39.50 1.89 -27.58
CA LEU A 312 40.47 0.80 -27.68
C LEU A 312 40.57 0.23 -29.10
N VAL A 313 39.46 0.17 -29.84
CA VAL A 313 39.44 -0.23 -31.26
C VAL A 313 40.13 0.81 -32.15
N ALA A 314 40.00 2.09 -31.85
CA ALA A 314 40.61 3.18 -32.63
C ALA A 314 42.10 3.41 -32.29
N LEU A 315 42.54 3.00 -31.10
CA LEU A 315 43.90 3.22 -30.59
C LEU A 315 45.03 2.77 -31.54
N PRO A 316 44.95 1.62 -32.26
CA PRO A 316 45.95 1.19 -33.25
C PRO A 316 46.24 2.21 -34.34
N ALA A 317 45.22 2.95 -34.78
CA ALA A 317 45.35 3.96 -35.82
C ALA A 317 46.09 5.20 -35.29
N VAL A 318 45.90 5.53 -34.02
CA VAL A 318 46.53 6.68 -33.35
C VAL A 318 47.99 6.41 -33.02
N LEU A 319 48.34 5.18 -32.63
CA LEU A 319 49.69 4.81 -32.19
C LEU A 319 50.75 4.83 -33.32
N GLY A 320 50.36 4.96 -34.59
CA GLY A 320 51.27 5.09 -35.74
C GLY A 320 52.12 3.85 -36.03
N SER A 321 52.83 3.78 -37.17
CA SER A 321 53.59 2.59 -37.65
C SER A 321 54.81 2.19 -36.80
N THR A 322 55.16 2.96 -35.77
CA THR A 322 56.36 2.76 -34.94
C THR A 322 56.18 1.76 -33.79
N VAL A 323 54.94 1.54 -33.32
CA VAL A 323 54.65 0.60 -32.21
C VAL A 323 54.52 -0.83 -32.73
N ALA A 324 55.13 -1.82 -32.06
CA ALA A 324 55.05 -3.23 -32.50
C ALA A 324 53.60 -3.72 -32.69
N LEU A 325 53.38 -4.57 -33.71
CA LEU A 325 52.05 -5.02 -34.14
C LEU A 325 51.23 -5.65 -32.98
N GLN A 326 51.89 -6.39 -32.10
CA GLN A 326 51.25 -7.06 -30.96
C GLN A 326 50.55 -6.06 -30.02
N TRP A 327 51.21 -4.94 -29.72
CA TRP A 327 50.66 -3.89 -28.84
C TRP A 327 49.50 -3.12 -29.46
N ARG A 328 49.31 -3.22 -30.77
CA ARG A 328 48.13 -2.68 -31.46
C ARG A 328 46.98 -3.67 -31.52
N LEU A 329 47.28 -4.96 -31.70
CA LEU A 329 46.25 -5.99 -31.78
C LEU A 329 45.53 -6.19 -30.45
N ILE A 330 46.25 -6.17 -29.33
CA ILE A 330 45.68 -6.36 -27.98
C ILE A 330 44.54 -5.37 -27.67
N PRO A 331 44.73 -4.03 -27.77
CA PRO A 331 43.66 -3.08 -27.50
C PRO A 331 42.53 -3.19 -28.52
N ALA A 332 42.82 -3.48 -29.79
CA ALA A 332 41.78 -3.67 -30.81
C ALA A 332 40.85 -4.84 -30.47
N ILE A 333 41.42 -5.98 -30.08
CA ILE A 333 40.69 -7.18 -29.69
C ILE A 333 39.91 -6.92 -28.40
N ALA A 334 40.56 -6.33 -27.38
CA ALA A 334 39.91 -6.01 -26.12
C ALA A 334 38.73 -5.03 -26.32
N GLY A 335 38.90 -4.02 -27.17
CA GLY A 335 37.86 -3.07 -27.52
C GLY A 335 36.69 -3.72 -28.26
N ALA A 336 36.98 -4.61 -29.22
CA ALA A 336 35.95 -5.38 -29.93
C ALA A 336 35.16 -6.30 -28.98
N VAL A 337 35.85 -6.97 -28.04
CA VAL A 337 35.20 -7.80 -27.01
C VAL A 337 34.32 -6.95 -26.10
N LEU A 338 34.77 -5.77 -25.66
CA LEU A 338 33.97 -4.86 -24.84
C LEU A 338 32.71 -4.37 -25.57
N LEU A 339 32.84 -4.03 -26.86
CA LEU A 339 31.70 -3.67 -27.69
C LEU A 339 30.72 -4.85 -27.82
N ALA A 340 31.22 -6.05 -28.12
CA ALA A 340 30.40 -7.26 -28.24
C ALA A 340 29.71 -7.62 -26.91
N LEU A 341 30.38 -7.50 -25.78
CA LEU A 341 29.78 -7.72 -24.46
C LEU A 341 28.71 -6.66 -24.15
N SER A 342 28.97 -5.40 -24.51
CA SER A 342 27.99 -4.32 -24.34
C SER A 342 26.73 -4.52 -25.17
N THR A 343 26.82 -5.23 -26.32
CA THR A 343 25.68 -5.55 -27.19
C THR A 343 24.99 -6.87 -26.81
N VAL A 344 25.73 -7.92 -26.42
CA VAL A 344 25.13 -9.23 -26.04
C VAL A 344 24.32 -9.13 -24.74
N VAL A 345 24.74 -8.28 -23.79
CA VAL A 345 23.96 -8.00 -22.57
C VAL A 345 22.59 -7.37 -22.88
N ILE A 346 22.40 -6.83 -24.09
CA ILE A 346 21.11 -6.30 -24.58
C ILE A 346 20.20 -7.46 -25.03
N SER A 347 20.70 -8.37 -25.87
CA SER A 347 19.89 -9.41 -26.51
C SER A 347 19.34 -10.46 -25.52
N ARG A 348 20.05 -10.77 -24.43
CA ARG A 348 19.56 -11.71 -23.41
C ARG A 348 18.48 -11.13 -22.48
N GLY A 349 18.15 -9.85 -22.59
CA GLY A 349 17.09 -9.22 -21.81
C GLY A 349 15.71 -9.17 -22.48
N GLU A 350 15.61 -9.57 -23.76
CA GLU A 350 14.41 -9.46 -24.59
C GLU A 350 13.70 -10.81 -24.86
N LYS A 351 14.18 -11.91 -24.23
CA LYS A 351 13.45 -13.19 -24.17
C LYS A 351 12.85 -13.32 -22.77
#